data_AF-A0A7C2VIN8-F1
#
_entry.id   AF-A0A7C2VIN8-F1
#
_cell.length_a   1.000
_cell.length_b   1.000
_cell.length_c   1.000
_cell.angle_alpha   90.00
_cell.angle_beta   90.00
_cell.angle_gamma   90.00
#
_symmetry.space_group_name_H-M   'P 1'
#
loop_
_entity.id
_entity.type
_entity.pdbx_description
1 polymer ?
#
loop_
_entity_poly.entity_id
_entity_poly.type
_entity_poly.pdbx_seq_one_letter_code
_entity_poly.pdbx_strand_id
1 'polypeptide(L)'
;MLSKRDNLNISASGITVNLILAIAGLAFSYFFLPAFFINFSIINTWLALFNLIPFGPFDGAKIFKADKRVWVVLFVTSLFLFFYV
;
A
#
# COMPACT_ATOMS: atom_id res chain seq x y z
N MET A 1 -9.34 23.87 -7.10
CA MET A 1 -9.62 22.46 -7.48
C MET A 1 -8.28 21.78 -7.72
N LEU A 2 -8.00 20.67 -7.04
CA LEU A 2 -6.79 19.86 -7.31
C LEU A 2 -6.88 19.23 -8.70
N SER A 3 -5.76 19.16 -9.42
CA SER A 3 -5.76 18.47 -10.71
C SER A 3 -5.96 16.97 -10.52
N LYS A 4 -6.43 16.27 -11.57
CA LYS A 4 -6.53 14.80 -11.55
C LYS A 4 -5.20 14.13 -11.20
N ARG A 5 -4.09 14.73 -11.63
CA ARG A 5 -2.72 14.26 -11.35
C ARG A 5 -2.33 14.44 -9.89
N ASP A 6 -2.68 15.58 -9.29
CA ASP A 6 -2.37 15.84 -7.88
C ASP A 6 -3.13 14.87 -6.97
N ASN A 7 -4.42 14.64 -7.26
CA ASN A 7 -5.23 13.66 -6.54
C ASN A 7 -4.67 12.23 -6.67
N LEU A 8 -4.21 11.85 -7.86
CA LEU A 8 -3.56 10.56 -8.09
C LEU A 8 -2.30 10.43 -7.22
N ASN A 9 -1.42 11.44 -7.24
CA ASN A 9 -0.16 11.42 -6.50
C ASN A 9 -0.41 11.36 -4.98
N ILE A 10 -1.33 12.16 -4.46
CA ILE A 10 -1.65 12.20 -3.02
C ILE A 10 -2.17 10.83 -2.56
N SER A 11 -3.15 10.26 -3.27
CA SER A 11 -3.71 8.95 -2.94
C SER A 11 -2.69 7.81 -3.09
N ALA A 12 -1.87 7.83 -4.15
CA ALA A 12 -0.84 6.81 -4.35
C ALA A 12 0.28 6.87 -3.29
N SER A 13 0.60 8.07 -2.79
CA SER A 13 1.65 8.26 -1.78
C SER A 13 1.35 7.52 -0.48
N GLY A 14 0.11 7.58 0.02
CA GLY A 14 -0.28 6.87 1.24
C GLY A 14 -0.09 5.35 1.15
N ILE A 15 -0.51 4.77 0.02
CA ILE A 15 -0.36 3.33 -0.26
C ILE A 15 1.13 2.96 -0.42
N THR A 16 1.90 3.79 -1.13
CA THR A 16 3.33 3.56 -1.39
C THR A 16 4.13 3.59 -0.09
N VAL A 17 3.84 4.52 0.82
CA VAL A 17 4.49 4.59 2.14
C VAL A 17 4.22 3.33 2.94
N ASN A 18 2.99 2.84 2.99
CA ASN A 18 2.67 1.58 3.68
C ASN A 18 3.42 0.38 3.08
N LEU A 19 3.56 0.29 1.75
CA LEU A 19 4.36 -0.75 1.11
C LEU A 19 5.85 -0.67 1.51
N ILE A 20 6.42 0.54 1.52
CA ILE A 20 7.83 0.75 1.93
C ILE A 20 8.01 0.33 3.40
N LEU A 21 7.10 0.74 4.29
CA LEU A 21 7.15 0.37 5.70
C LEU A 21 7.01 -1.14 5.91
N ALA A 22 6.13 -1.80 5.14
CA ALA A 22 5.98 -3.24 5.20
C ALA A 22 7.27 -3.96 4.78
N ILE A 23 7.90 -3.54 3.66
CA ILE A 23 9.17 -4.10 3.20
C ILE A 23 10.29 -3.85 4.21
N ALA A 24 10.37 -2.64 4.78
CA ALA A 24 11.36 -2.30 5.80
C ALA A 24 11.17 -3.12 7.08
N GLY A 25 9.93 -3.29 7.53
CA GLY A 25 9.60 -4.15 8.67
C GLY A 25 10.02 -5.60 8.42
N LEU A 26 9.68 -6.14 7.26
CA LEU A 26 10.10 -7.49 6.87
C LEU A 26 11.63 -7.61 6.87
N ALA A 27 12.37 -6.66 6.28
CA ALA A 27 13.82 -6.66 6.29
C ALA A 27 14.41 -6.62 7.71
N PHE A 28 13.85 -5.80 8.60
CA PHE A 28 14.30 -5.71 9.99
C PHE A 28 13.96 -6.93 10.83
N SER A 29 12.89 -7.66 10.49
CA SER A 29 12.54 -8.90 11.20
C SER A 29 13.63 -9.97 11.16
N TYR A 30 14.52 -9.94 10.16
CA TYR A 30 15.67 -10.86 10.05
C TYR A 30 16.80 -10.52 11.02
N PHE A 31 16.86 -9.30 11.55
CA PHE A 31 17.98 -8.81 12.37
C PHE A 31 17.57 -8.43 13.80
N PHE A 32 16.33 -7.97 13.99
CA PHE A 32 15.86 -7.39 15.24
C PHE A 32 14.40 -7.78 15.51
N LEU A 33 14.06 -8.02 16.78
CA LEU A 33 12.69 -8.23 17.31
C LEU A 33 11.71 -8.87 16.29
N PRO A 34 11.94 -10.13 15.83
CA PRO A 34 11.26 -10.68 14.65
C PRO A 34 9.74 -10.62 14.75
N ALA A 35 9.18 -11.00 15.90
CA ALA A 35 7.74 -10.97 16.13
C ALA A 35 7.15 -9.55 16.02
N PHE A 36 7.82 -8.53 16.53
CA PHE A 36 7.35 -7.15 16.42
C PHE A 36 7.35 -6.68 14.97
N PHE A 37 8.45 -6.90 14.25
CA PHE A 37 8.61 -6.40 12.89
C PHE A 37 7.81 -7.18 11.84
N ILE A 38 7.56 -8.48 12.06
CA ILE A 38 6.58 -9.25 11.26
C ILE A 38 5.19 -8.66 11.45
N ASN A 39 4.72 -8.45 12.69
CA ASN A 39 3.40 -7.84 12.93
C ASN A 39 3.31 -6.42 12.36
N PHE A 40 4.38 -5.61 12.50
CA PHE A 40 4.47 -4.29 11.88
C PHE A 40 4.32 -4.37 10.36
N SER A 41 4.99 -5.33 9.72
CA SER A 41 4.90 -5.55 8.28
C SER A 41 3.50 -5.98 7.85
N ILE A 42 2.89 -6.94 8.57
CA ILE A 42 1.51 -7.39 8.35
C ILE A 42 0.53 -6.22 8.38
N ILE A 43 0.59 -5.38 9.42
CA ILE A 43 -0.31 -4.23 9.58
C ILE A 43 -0.17 -3.24 8.41
N ASN A 44 1.07 -2.89 8.03
CA ASN A 44 1.31 -1.96 6.94
C ASN A 44 0.85 -2.53 5.58
N THR A 45 1.09 -3.82 5.32
CA THR A 45 0.60 -4.47 4.11
C THR A 45 -0.93 -4.51 4.05
N TRP A 46 -1.59 -4.84 5.17
CA TRP A 46 -3.05 -4.75 5.29
C TRP A 46 -3.56 -3.34 5.00
N LEU A 47 -2.94 -2.29 5.56
CA LEU A 47 -3.33 -0.90 5.31
C LEU A 47 -3.14 -0.49 3.85
N ALA A 48 -2.08 -0.95 3.18
CA ALA A 48 -1.89 -0.73 1.75
C ALA A 48 -3.00 -1.39 0.92
N LEU A 49 -3.28 -2.67 1.20
CA LEU A 49 -4.28 -3.46 0.47
C LEU A 49 -5.71 -2.92 0.67
N PHE A 50 -6.09 -2.58 1.91
CA PHE A 50 -7.39 -1.99 2.22
C PHE A 50 -7.59 -0.64 1.53
N ASN A 51 -6.56 0.20 1.51
CA ASN A 51 -6.65 1.48 0.81
C ASN A 51 -6.78 1.32 -0.70
N LEU A 52 -6.49 0.16 -1.28
CA LEU A 52 -6.64 -0.10 -2.71
C LEU A 52 -8.05 -0.58 -3.13
N ILE A 53 -9.01 -0.69 -2.21
CA ILE A 53 -10.40 -1.01 -2.57
C ILE A 53 -10.94 0.02 -3.61
N PRO A 54 -11.46 -0.41 -4.77
CA PRO A 54 -11.76 0.48 -5.90
C PRO A 54 -13.12 1.19 -5.80
N PHE A 55 -13.67 1.37 -4.61
CA PHE A 55 -14.96 2.05 -4.37
C PHE A 55 -14.99 2.75 -3.01
N GLY A 56 -16.03 3.54 -2.72
CA GLY A 56 -16.17 4.21 -1.42
C GLY A 56 -15.14 5.34 -1.18
N PRO A 57 -14.75 5.60 0.08
CA PRO A 57 -13.85 6.69 0.45
C PRO A 57 -12.35 6.37 0.26
N PHE A 58 -12.03 5.12 -0.11
CA PHE A 58 -10.65 4.63 -0.20
C PHE A 58 -9.87 5.32 -1.32
N ASP A 59 -8.56 5.47 -1.12
CA ASP A 59 -7.66 6.09 -2.09
C ASP A 59 -7.56 5.29 -3.41
N GLY A 60 -7.71 3.98 -3.33
CA GLY A 60 -7.81 3.06 -4.45
C GLY A 60 -8.95 3.40 -5.40
N ALA A 61 -10.08 3.91 -4.90
CA ALA A 61 -11.17 4.36 -5.75
C ALA A 61 -10.80 5.58 -6.60
N LYS A 62 -10.00 6.51 -6.04
CA LYS A 62 -9.51 7.70 -6.76
C LYS A 62 -8.46 7.29 -7.80
N ILE A 63 -7.52 6.42 -7.41
CA ILE A 63 -6.47 5.91 -8.31
C ILE A 63 -7.10 5.10 -9.44
N PHE A 64 -8.05 4.19 -9.16
CA PHE A 64 -8.72 3.37 -10.16
C PHE A 64 -9.47 4.22 -11.20
N LYS A 65 -10.08 5.34 -10.77
CA LYS A 65 -10.74 6.30 -11.68
C LYS A 65 -9.76 7.14 -12.49
N ALA A 66 -8.57 7.42 -11.94
CA ALA A 66 -7.57 8.28 -12.57
C ALA A 66 -6.65 7.49 -13.53
N ASP A 67 -6.05 6.39 -13.05
CA ASP A 67 -5.19 5.50 -13.83
C ASP A 67 -5.27 4.05 -13.30
N LYS A 68 -5.96 3.20 -14.07
CA LYS A 68 -6.12 1.77 -13.75
C LYS A 68 -4.79 1.01 -13.76
N ARG A 69 -3.78 1.46 -14.54
CA ARG A 69 -2.46 0.80 -14.59
C ARG A 69 -1.75 0.98 -13.25
N VAL A 70 -1.73 2.21 -12.73
CA VAL A 70 -1.15 2.51 -11.40
C VAL A 70 -1.88 1.71 -10.32
N TRP A 71 -3.21 1.65 -10.38
CA TRP A 71 -4.00 0.85 -9.44
C TRP A 71 -3.62 -0.64 -9.48
N VAL A 72 -3.55 -1.25 -10.68
CA VAL A 72 -3.19 -2.68 -10.83
C VAL A 72 -1.78 -2.95 -10.29
N VAL A 73 -0.81 -2.10 -10.59
CA VAL A 73 0.57 -2.26 -10.09
C VAL A 73 0.61 -2.23 -8.56
N LEU A 74 -0.04 -1.24 -7.93
CA LEU A 74 -0.11 -1.13 -6.47
C LEU A 74 -0.87 -2.30 -5.84
N PHE A 75 -1.97 -2.74 -6.45
CA PHE A 75 -2.78 -3.87 -5.99
C PHE A 75 -2.01 -5.18 -6.05
N VAL A 76 -1.39 -5.51 -7.18
CA VAL A 76 -0.59 -6.73 -7.33
C VAL A 76 0.60 -6.73 -6.37
N THR A 77 1.27 -5.59 -6.21
CA THR A 77 2.40 -5.46 -5.27
C THR A 77 1.93 -5.66 -3.82
N SER A 78 0.81 -5.05 -3.43
CA SER A 78 0.25 -5.19 -2.08
C SER A 78 -0.22 -6.61 -1.81
N LEU A 79 -0.86 -7.25 -2.79
CA LEU A 79 -1.35 -8.61 -2.68
C LEU A 79 -0.21 -9.62 -2.60
N PHE A 80 0.85 -9.44 -3.39
CA PHE A 80 2.05 -10.25 -3.31
C PHE A 80 2.69 -10.15 -1.92
N LEU A 81 2.89 -8.93 -1.43
CA LEU A 81 3.47 -8.71 -0.11
C LEU A 81 2.59 -9.29 1.00
N PHE A 82 1.25 -9.25 0.83
CA PHE A 82 0.29 -9.76 1.81
C PHE A 82 0.41 -11.27 2.02
N PHE A 83 0.66 -12.04 0.96
CA PHE A 83 0.86 -13.48 1.06
C PHE A 83 2.30 -13.87 1.43
N TYR A 84 3.25 -12.95 1.26
CA TYR A 84 4.65 -13.20 1.57
C TYR A 84 4.96 -13.02 3.06
N VAL A 85 4.42 -11.96 3.67
CA VAL A 85 4.63 -11.60 5.09
C VAL A 85 3.75 -12.45 5.99
#